data_AF-A0A3D5V896-F1
#
_entry.id   AF-A0A3D5V896-F1
#
_cell.length_a   1.000
_cell.length_b   1.000
_cell.length_c   1.000
_cell.angle_alpha   90.00
_cell.angle_beta   90.00
_cell.angle_gamma   90.00
#
_symmetry.space_group_name_H-M   'P 1'
#
loop_
_entity.id
_entity.type
_entity.pdbx_description
1 polymer ?
#
loop_
_entity_poly.entity_id
_entity_poly.type
_entity_poly.pdbx_seq_one_letter_code
_entity_poly.pdbx_strand_id
1 'polypeptide(L)'
;GRIRLAGALGYAGCVLLNTDYNTQALDYIDHAYDELFTYQHSQTSITNTGFIGLNFTNSLDYGEGPAYTNYAFDGVTLFFTALKRLEIPDYGNLYDHPYMKSIFENSLKYISPDFKAITQDDTYKQYCSISYTYELFIRYLYQSDDINNEMIEKMKWYANKSKEEAISGFNGYPCYYNPYKIIFNFNPNINMANYNNSIPPSLSVGSYSDEEMTIMRDEINTTQEYINNPTMIINHENSLALMHEHSDQSSFQLYYKGKQLLIDPGYGPAKRYKIAKKWLESPYAHNLITVNPDRLREKAALDSDYYDILEDLNVDSIWAGDDNIDWDWSDFHPDWYEPVGDHGSITDAELLTPCYKNYFIQNNKIQHLKSHIEYDHEQDHYELNGQPLNCDDDILIDRNYFMVDDLYFIIYDDVTSYDPNSQNEFCNQLHFGSIPVDSNGLLDDSLDSLDVSIYRYQYRNDPIYLHVSLGSQNMFSSYSRRTHLPSGILKTSDYEARREHRDLRLFTETPGNEKFLTLLIPSESDSSAIEYVENYSNGYGVN
;
A
#
# COMPACT_ATOMS: atom_id res chain seq x y z
N GLY A 1 15.01 -10.88 1.61
CA GLY A 1 15.58 -12.25 1.76
C GLY A 1 16.79 -12.35 2.70
N ARG A 2 17.82 -11.53 2.47
CA ARG A 2 19.11 -11.56 3.19
C ARG A 2 19.01 -11.32 4.71
N ILE A 3 18.17 -10.37 5.14
CA ILE A 3 17.85 -10.10 6.55
C ILE A 3 17.48 -11.38 7.32
N ARG A 4 16.62 -12.22 6.74
CA ARG A 4 16.19 -13.48 7.38
C ARG A 4 17.32 -14.51 7.48
N LEU A 5 18.18 -14.59 6.47
CA LEU A 5 19.33 -15.51 6.48
C LEU A 5 20.34 -15.09 7.55
N ALA A 6 20.63 -13.80 7.67
CA ALA A 6 21.46 -13.26 8.74
C ALA A 6 20.86 -13.56 10.13
N GLY A 7 19.55 -13.34 10.31
CA GLY A 7 18.85 -13.72 11.55
C GLY A 7 18.95 -15.22 11.86
N ALA A 8 18.78 -16.09 10.85
CA ALA A 8 18.93 -17.53 11.05
C ALA A 8 20.36 -17.93 11.44
N LEU A 9 21.38 -17.31 10.83
CA LEU A 9 22.79 -17.52 11.15
C LEU A 9 23.10 -17.09 12.60
N GLY A 10 22.66 -15.90 13.01
CA GLY A 10 22.87 -15.39 14.36
C GLY A 10 22.16 -16.26 15.42
N TYR A 11 20.95 -16.74 15.13
CA TYR A 11 20.26 -17.69 15.99
C TYR A 11 21.00 -19.02 16.10
N ALA A 12 21.55 -19.54 15.00
CA ALA A 12 22.37 -20.76 15.02
C ALA A 12 23.63 -20.56 15.89
N GLY A 13 24.28 -19.40 15.80
CA GLY A 13 25.39 -19.02 16.69
C GLY A 13 24.98 -19.04 18.16
N CYS A 14 23.85 -18.44 18.50
CA CYS A 14 23.32 -18.46 19.88
C CYS A 14 23.10 -19.88 20.43
N VAL A 15 22.60 -20.80 19.60
CA VAL A 15 22.41 -22.20 19.98
C VAL A 15 23.74 -22.93 20.23
N LEU A 16 24.78 -22.60 19.48
CA LEU A 16 26.09 -23.25 19.53
C LEU A 16 27.03 -22.70 20.62
N LEU A 17 26.71 -21.56 21.24
CA LEU A 17 27.57 -20.86 22.21
C LEU A 17 27.99 -21.69 23.43
N ASN A 18 27.21 -22.72 23.78
CA ASN A 18 27.47 -23.63 24.91
C ASN A 18 28.00 -25.01 24.48
N THR A 19 28.61 -25.10 23.31
CA THR A 19 29.18 -26.34 22.74
C THR A 19 30.68 -26.21 22.52
N ASP A 20 31.33 -27.28 22.06
CA ASP A 20 32.75 -27.29 21.68
C ASP A 20 33.10 -26.30 20.54
N TYR A 21 32.09 -25.68 19.92
CA TYR A 21 32.21 -24.77 18.77
C TYR A 21 32.15 -23.28 19.16
N ASN A 22 32.46 -22.93 20.42
CA ASN A 22 32.20 -21.59 20.96
C ASN A 22 32.81 -20.42 20.12
N THR A 23 34.02 -20.58 19.58
CA THR A 23 34.63 -19.57 18.70
C THR A 23 33.85 -19.39 17.40
N GLN A 24 33.47 -20.49 16.74
CA GLN A 24 32.67 -20.45 15.51
C GLN A 24 31.25 -19.93 15.76
N ALA A 25 30.71 -20.20 16.96
CA ALA A 25 29.41 -19.69 17.38
C ALA A 25 29.41 -18.16 17.51
N LEU A 26 30.46 -17.58 18.10
CA LEU A 26 30.66 -16.13 18.15
C LEU A 26 30.83 -15.54 16.75
N ASP A 27 31.62 -16.18 15.89
CA ASP A 27 31.78 -15.73 14.50
C ASP A 27 30.43 -15.64 13.77
N TYR A 28 29.51 -16.59 13.98
CA TYR A 28 28.16 -16.54 13.39
C TYR A 28 27.31 -15.39 13.91
N ILE A 29 27.43 -15.05 15.19
CA ILE A 29 26.72 -13.92 15.79
C ILE A 29 27.30 -12.60 15.26
N ASP A 30 28.63 -12.48 15.21
CA ASP A 30 29.32 -11.32 14.64
C ASP A 30 28.92 -11.08 13.18
N HIS A 31 29.00 -12.11 12.34
CA HIS A 31 28.61 -11.98 10.92
C HIS A 31 27.13 -11.61 10.75
N ALA A 32 26.24 -12.16 11.58
CA ALA A 32 24.83 -11.82 11.55
C ALA A 32 24.59 -10.36 11.98
N TYR A 33 25.25 -9.92 13.06
CA TYR A 33 25.17 -8.54 13.52
C TYR A 33 25.72 -7.58 12.46
N ASP A 34 26.85 -7.91 11.86
CA ASP A 34 27.47 -7.09 10.84
C ASP A 34 26.59 -6.94 9.63
N GLU A 35 26.12 -8.05 9.04
CA GLU A 35 25.18 -8.03 7.91
C GLU A 35 23.92 -7.21 8.23
N LEU A 36 23.37 -7.31 9.43
CA LEU A 36 22.13 -6.63 9.77
C LEU A 36 22.32 -5.13 10.04
N PHE A 37 23.41 -4.72 10.70
CA PHE A 37 23.52 -3.37 11.28
C PHE A 37 24.78 -2.58 10.91
N THR A 38 25.90 -3.21 10.56
CA THR A 38 27.18 -2.49 10.36
C THR A 38 27.74 -2.63 8.95
N TYR A 39 27.22 -3.57 8.15
CA TYR A 39 27.68 -3.85 6.80
C TYR A 39 27.55 -2.60 5.93
N GLN A 40 28.66 -2.22 5.30
CA GLN A 40 28.71 -1.12 4.36
C GLN A 40 28.57 -1.68 2.94
N HIS A 41 27.48 -1.36 2.28
CA HIS A 41 27.30 -1.70 0.88
C HIS A 41 28.17 -0.78 0.00
N SER A 42 28.99 -1.36 -0.89
CA SER A 42 29.95 -0.60 -1.70
C SER A 42 29.33 0.37 -2.70
N GLN A 43 27.99 0.32 -2.85
CA GLN A 43 27.22 1.12 -3.81
C GLN A 43 26.40 2.23 -3.12
N THR A 44 26.46 2.38 -1.80
CA THR A 44 25.68 3.39 -1.08
C THR A 44 26.59 4.33 -0.28
N SER A 45 26.30 5.62 -0.30
CA SER A 45 26.97 6.64 0.53
C SER A 45 26.61 6.52 2.02
N ILE A 46 25.59 5.74 2.35
CA ILE A 46 25.16 5.44 3.73
C ILE A 46 26.16 4.47 4.37
N THR A 47 26.86 4.94 5.39
CA THR A 47 27.88 4.16 6.12
C THR A 47 27.28 3.50 7.36
N ASN A 48 27.66 2.25 7.63
CA ASN A 48 27.39 1.51 8.87
C ASN A 48 25.91 1.36 9.25
N THR A 49 25.05 0.97 8.31
CA THR A 49 23.61 0.76 8.57
C THR A 49 23.15 -0.69 8.34
N GLY A 50 23.98 -1.53 7.71
CA GLY A 50 23.65 -2.92 7.39
C GLY A 50 22.43 -3.07 6.47
N PHE A 51 22.01 -4.31 6.22
CA PHE A 51 20.83 -4.57 5.38
C PHE A 51 19.53 -4.04 5.97
N ILE A 52 19.43 -3.89 7.29
CA ILE A 52 18.23 -3.31 7.89
C ILE A 52 18.13 -1.84 7.49
N GLY A 53 19.15 -1.01 7.76
CA GLY A 53 19.04 0.42 7.49
C GLY A 53 19.07 0.81 6.02
N LEU A 54 19.50 -0.07 5.11
CA LEU A 54 19.41 0.15 3.65
C LEU A 54 17.98 0.12 3.10
N ASN A 55 17.04 -0.50 3.82
CA ASN A 55 15.65 -0.64 3.38
C ASN A 55 14.72 0.32 4.15
N PHE A 56 15.25 1.40 4.73
CA PHE A 56 14.49 2.40 5.46
C PHE A 56 14.29 3.68 4.68
N THR A 57 13.03 4.11 4.61
CA THR A 57 12.63 5.39 4.03
C THR A 57 13.09 6.57 4.90
N ASN A 58 12.96 7.79 4.39
CA ASN A 58 13.27 9.01 5.15
C ASN A 58 12.38 9.14 6.41
N SER A 59 11.13 8.67 6.32
CA SER A 59 10.23 8.56 7.49
C SER A 59 10.53 7.38 8.43
N LEU A 60 11.64 6.66 8.20
CA LEU A 60 12.08 5.48 8.94
C LEU A 60 11.10 4.31 8.90
N ASP A 61 10.39 4.14 7.78
CA ASP A 61 9.58 2.97 7.50
C ASP A 61 10.37 1.96 6.70
N TYR A 62 9.98 0.69 6.78
CA TYR A 62 10.55 -0.34 5.93
C TYR A 62 9.92 -0.29 4.55
N GLY A 63 10.70 0.01 3.51
CA GLY A 63 10.21 0.42 2.20
C GLY A 63 9.63 -0.68 1.29
N GLU A 64 9.60 -1.96 1.69
CA GLU A 64 8.95 -3.02 0.89
C GLU A 64 7.44 -3.20 1.25
N GLY A 65 6.88 -2.26 2.01
CA GLY A 65 5.49 -2.30 2.46
C GLY A 65 5.22 -3.21 3.68
N PRO A 66 3.99 -3.15 4.25
CA PRO A 66 3.63 -3.88 5.47
C PRO A 66 3.76 -5.41 5.38
N ALA A 67 3.45 -6.03 4.23
CA ALA A 67 3.56 -7.49 4.09
C ALA A 67 5.02 -7.96 4.20
N TYR A 68 5.94 -7.26 3.53
CA TYR A 68 7.35 -7.62 3.54
C TYR A 68 8.07 -7.20 4.81
N THR A 69 7.62 -6.13 5.46
CA THR A 69 8.04 -5.81 6.84
C THR A 69 7.83 -7.02 7.74
N ASN A 70 6.61 -7.58 7.77
CA ASN A 70 6.32 -8.77 8.57
C ASN A 70 7.18 -9.98 8.16
N TYR A 71 7.34 -10.20 6.86
CA TYR A 71 8.14 -11.30 6.32
C TYR A 71 9.62 -11.21 6.72
N ALA A 72 10.23 -10.03 6.60
CA ALA A 72 11.63 -9.80 6.93
C ALA A 72 11.88 -9.99 8.43
N PHE A 73 11.02 -9.40 9.28
CA PHE A 73 11.29 -9.32 10.71
C PHE A 73 10.85 -10.54 11.54
N ASP A 74 9.91 -11.37 11.06
CA ASP A 74 9.66 -12.68 11.72
C ASP A 74 10.90 -13.57 11.72
N GLY A 75 11.76 -13.46 10.72
CA GLY A 75 13.00 -14.24 10.62
C GLY A 75 14.09 -13.83 11.60
N VAL A 76 14.15 -12.56 12.02
CA VAL A 76 15.25 -12.06 12.88
C VAL A 76 14.89 -12.00 14.36
N THR A 77 13.61 -11.87 14.71
CA THR A 77 13.19 -11.75 16.12
C THR A 77 13.62 -12.94 17.00
N LEU A 78 13.72 -14.16 16.44
CA LEU A 78 14.25 -15.31 17.19
C LEU A 78 15.72 -15.13 17.61
N PHE A 79 16.54 -14.57 16.71
CA PHE A 79 17.92 -14.23 17.01
C PHE A 79 17.99 -13.17 18.11
N PHE A 80 17.20 -12.10 18.00
CA PHE A 80 17.23 -11.00 18.98
C PHE A 80 16.82 -11.47 20.38
N THR A 81 15.76 -12.28 20.47
CA THR A 81 15.34 -12.87 21.75
C THR A 81 16.39 -13.82 22.33
N ALA A 82 17.03 -14.65 21.49
CA ALA A 82 18.08 -15.54 21.94
C ALA A 82 19.30 -14.76 22.45
N LEU A 83 19.71 -13.73 21.72
CA LEU A 83 20.85 -12.89 22.07
C LEU A 83 20.62 -12.14 23.39
N LYS A 84 19.43 -11.53 23.56
CA LYS A 84 19.04 -10.87 24.82
C LYS A 84 19.10 -11.83 26.01
N ARG A 85 18.64 -13.08 25.85
CA ARG A 85 18.65 -14.09 26.92
C ARG A 85 20.02 -14.63 27.28
N LEU A 86 20.95 -14.63 26.32
CA LEU A 86 22.33 -15.02 26.55
C LEU A 86 23.15 -13.90 27.20
N GLU A 87 22.61 -12.67 27.24
CA GLU A 87 23.24 -11.50 27.86
C GLU A 87 24.68 -11.25 27.37
N ILE A 88 24.91 -11.43 26.06
CA ILE A 88 26.24 -11.22 25.46
C ILE A 88 26.54 -9.69 25.47
N PRO A 89 27.59 -9.22 26.18
CA PRO A 89 27.76 -7.79 26.49
C PRO A 89 27.86 -6.86 25.27
N ASP A 90 28.39 -7.34 24.15
CA ASP A 90 28.78 -6.49 23.03
C ASP A 90 27.62 -6.06 22.12
N TYR A 91 26.45 -6.71 22.21
CA TYR A 91 25.32 -6.47 21.29
C TYR A 91 24.11 -5.79 21.91
N GLY A 92 23.98 -5.81 23.25
CA GLY A 92 22.83 -5.21 23.94
C GLY A 92 21.48 -5.81 23.55
N ASN A 93 20.40 -5.05 23.76
CA ASN A 93 19.06 -5.44 23.35
C ASN A 93 18.76 -4.94 21.93
N LEU A 94 18.84 -5.82 20.93
CA LEU A 94 18.61 -5.46 19.53
C LEU A 94 17.17 -4.99 19.23
N TYR A 95 16.20 -5.29 20.09
CA TYR A 95 14.86 -4.70 19.98
C TYR A 95 14.86 -3.20 20.23
N ASP A 96 15.85 -2.69 20.98
CA ASP A 96 15.97 -1.27 21.28
C ASP A 96 16.84 -0.51 20.25
N HIS A 97 17.33 -1.20 19.20
CA HIS A 97 18.02 -0.56 18.08
C HIS A 97 17.09 0.44 17.38
N PRO A 98 17.54 1.67 17.00
CA PRO A 98 16.67 2.70 16.42
C PRO A 98 15.82 2.23 15.23
N TYR A 99 16.44 1.57 14.24
CA TYR A 99 15.72 0.98 13.11
C TYR A 99 14.67 -0.05 13.56
N MET A 100 15.03 -0.91 14.53
CA MET A 100 14.10 -1.94 15.02
C MET A 100 12.90 -1.35 15.74
N LYS A 101 13.11 -0.35 16.59
CA LYS A 101 12.00 0.39 17.22
C LYS A 101 11.08 0.99 16.17
N SER A 102 11.66 1.69 15.19
CA SER A 102 10.88 2.37 14.15
C SER A 102 9.97 1.42 13.37
N ILE A 103 10.44 0.21 13.02
CA ILE A 103 9.58 -0.82 12.38
C ILE A 103 8.30 -1.07 13.18
N PHE A 104 8.41 -1.27 14.50
CA PHE A 104 7.25 -1.61 15.32
C PHE A 104 6.40 -0.39 15.68
N GLU A 105 7.04 0.74 15.96
CA GLU A 105 6.34 1.95 16.38
C GLU A 105 5.64 2.66 15.21
N ASN A 106 6.29 2.71 14.04
CA ASN A 106 5.73 3.34 12.85
C ASN A 106 4.74 2.44 12.12
N SER A 107 4.92 1.11 12.10
CA SER A 107 4.02 0.20 11.35
C SER A 107 2.55 0.32 11.75
N LEU A 108 2.25 0.84 12.95
CA LEU A 108 0.88 1.09 13.41
C LEU A 108 0.14 2.18 12.62
N LYS A 109 0.84 3.05 11.87
CA LYS A 109 0.20 4.05 11.00
C LYS A 109 -0.37 3.42 9.71
N TYR A 110 0.16 2.27 9.30
CA TYR A 110 -0.31 1.49 8.14
C TYR A 110 -1.52 0.61 8.45
N ILE A 111 -2.17 0.81 9.60
CA ILE A 111 -3.39 0.09 9.96
C ILE A 111 -4.61 0.85 9.41
N SER A 112 -5.36 0.19 8.54
CA SER A 112 -6.62 0.68 7.99
C SER A 112 -7.75 0.66 9.03
N PRO A 113 -8.85 1.43 8.80
CA PRO A 113 -10.05 1.42 9.65
C PRO A 113 -10.69 0.04 9.90
N ASP A 114 -10.41 -0.99 9.08
CA ASP A 114 -10.84 -2.37 9.30
C ASP A 114 -9.80 -3.26 10.02
N PHE A 115 -8.82 -2.63 10.70
CA PHE A 115 -7.76 -3.30 11.46
C PHE A 115 -6.90 -4.24 10.61
N LYS A 116 -6.71 -3.89 9.33
CA LYS A 116 -5.83 -4.61 8.40
C LYS A 116 -4.67 -3.71 7.98
N ALA A 117 -3.70 -4.28 7.28
CA ALA A 117 -2.71 -3.46 6.60
C ALA A 117 -3.38 -2.74 5.42
N ILE A 118 -2.95 -1.50 5.17
CA ILE A 118 -3.21 -0.85 3.88
C ILE A 118 -2.47 -1.58 2.77
N THR A 119 -2.96 -1.49 1.54
CA THR A 119 -2.50 -2.30 0.40
C THR A 119 -1.42 -1.66 -0.46
N GLN A 120 -0.62 -0.73 0.08
CA GLN A 120 0.50 -0.15 -0.66
C GLN A 120 1.57 -1.21 -0.97
N ASP A 121 2.22 -1.07 -2.13
CA ASP A 121 3.26 -1.97 -2.64
C ASP A 121 2.78 -3.43 -2.79
N ASP A 122 3.72 -4.39 -2.76
CA ASP A 122 3.44 -5.83 -2.70
C ASP A 122 2.81 -6.27 -1.35
N THR A 123 1.75 -5.59 -0.92
CA THR A 123 0.97 -5.89 0.27
C THR A 123 -0.40 -6.43 -0.08
N TYR A 124 -0.74 -7.52 0.57
CA TYR A 124 -2.11 -8.01 0.57
C TYR A 124 -2.90 -7.34 1.70
N LYS A 125 -4.15 -6.98 1.43
CA LYS A 125 -5.24 -6.92 2.42
C LYS A 125 -5.67 -8.32 2.83
N GLN A 126 -4.71 -9.23 2.95
CA GLN A 126 -4.98 -10.43 3.70
C GLN A 126 -5.55 -10.00 5.06
N TYR A 127 -6.23 -10.92 5.71
CA TYR A 127 -6.01 -11.05 7.14
C TYR A 127 -4.53 -11.37 7.34
N CYS A 128 -3.59 -10.48 6.95
CA CYS A 128 -2.14 -10.61 7.05
C CYS A 128 -1.97 -11.07 8.46
N SER A 129 -1.75 -12.38 8.59
CA SER A 129 -2.22 -13.19 9.72
C SER A 129 -2.28 -12.31 10.95
N ILE A 130 -3.47 -11.97 11.43
CA ILE A 130 -3.54 -11.07 12.59
C ILE A 130 -2.56 -11.60 13.63
N SER A 131 -2.39 -12.92 13.73
CA SER A 131 -1.27 -13.62 14.36
C SER A 131 0.18 -13.19 14.00
N TYR A 132 0.70 -13.10 12.77
CA TYR A 132 2.11 -12.69 12.53
C TYR A 132 2.41 -11.25 12.94
N THR A 133 1.61 -10.26 12.51
CA THR A 133 1.85 -8.86 12.89
C THR A 133 1.61 -8.66 14.40
N TYR A 134 0.56 -9.28 14.96
CA TYR A 134 0.33 -9.34 16.41
C TYR A 134 1.46 -10.03 17.17
N GLU A 135 1.99 -11.15 16.67
CA GLU A 135 3.09 -11.88 17.28
C GLU A 135 4.33 -11.01 17.29
N LEU A 136 4.64 -10.33 16.18
CA LEU A 136 5.76 -9.41 16.09
C LEU A 136 5.62 -8.24 17.07
N PHE A 137 4.45 -7.59 17.14
CA PHE A 137 4.18 -6.53 18.11
C PHE A 137 4.28 -7.01 19.56
N ILE A 138 3.74 -8.18 19.87
CA ILE A 138 3.82 -8.74 21.22
C ILE A 138 5.26 -9.10 21.59
N ARG A 139 6.05 -9.63 20.65
CA ARG A 139 7.48 -9.90 20.87
C ARG A 139 8.21 -8.60 21.19
N TYR A 140 8.03 -7.56 20.38
CA TYR A 140 8.63 -6.26 20.63
C TYR A 140 8.20 -5.69 21.99
N LEU A 141 6.89 -5.67 22.26
CA LEU A 141 6.33 -5.20 23.52
C LEU A 141 6.94 -5.91 24.74
N TYR A 142 7.10 -7.23 24.69
CA TYR A 142 7.65 -8.01 25.80
C TYR A 142 9.18 -7.94 25.92
N GLN A 143 9.89 -7.68 24.83
CA GLN A 143 11.34 -7.76 24.75
C GLN A 143 12.05 -6.40 24.69
N SER A 144 11.37 -5.29 24.37
CA SER A 144 11.97 -3.95 24.43
C SER A 144 12.06 -3.45 25.88
N ASP A 145 13.17 -2.80 26.22
CA ASP A 145 13.35 -2.17 27.54
C ASP A 145 13.09 -0.65 27.48
N ASP A 146 12.96 -0.07 26.29
CA ASP A 146 12.85 1.38 26.05
C ASP A 146 11.55 1.78 25.32
N ILE A 147 10.49 1.00 25.50
CA ILE A 147 9.15 1.31 25.00
C ILE A 147 8.39 2.19 26.00
N ASN A 148 7.85 3.32 25.54
CA ASN A 148 7.11 4.23 26.39
C ASN A 148 5.66 3.75 26.66
N ASN A 149 5.05 4.24 27.74
CA ASN A 149 3.70 3.82 28.15
C ASN A 149 2.60 4.11 27.11
N GLU A 150 2.73 5.18 26.33
CA GLU A 150 1.74 5.50 25.29
C GLU A 150 1.77 4.43 24.19
N MET A 151 2.97 4.06 23.74
CA MET A 151 3.15 3.02 22.73
C MET A 151 2.70 1.64 23.23
N ILE A 152 2.98 1.32 24.50
CA ILE A 152 2.46 0.11 25.16
C ILE A 152 0.92 0.05 25.06
N GLU A 153 0.23 1.14 25.41
CA GLU A 153 -1.23 1.16 25.38
C GLU A 153 -1.77 1.16 23.94
N LYS A 154 -1.10 1.82 22.99
CA LYS A 154 -1.44 1.78 21.56
C LYS A 154 -1.35 0.37 20.99
N MET A 155 -0.25 -0.34 21.25
CA MET A 155 -0.05 -1.72 20.81
C MET A 155 -1.03 -2.68 21.47
N LYS A 156 -1.31 -2.52 22.77
CA LYS A 156 -2.35 -3.31 23.47
C LYS A 156 -3.74 -3.08 22.88
N TRP A 157 -4.10 -1.83 22.61
CA TRP A 157 -5.38 -1.47 22.00
C TRP A 157 -5.53 -2.17 20.64
N TYR A 158 -4.56 -2.01 19.74
CA TYR A 158 -4.57 -2.66 18.43
C TYR A 158 -4.66 -4.19 18.57
N ALA A 159 -3.78 -4.78 19.39
CA ALA A 159 -3.72 -6.22 19.60
C ALA A 159 -5.06 -6.81 20.06
N ASN A 160 -5.78 -6.11 20.94
CA ASN A 160 -7.09 -6.58 21.41
C ASN A 160 -8.21 -6.33 20.39
N LYS A 161 -8.23 -5.20 19.68
CA LYS A 161 -9.25 -4.92 18.66
C LYS A 161 -9.13 -5.82 17.44
N SER A 162 -7.92 -6.07 16.95
CA SER A 162 -7.70 -7.03 15.87
C SER A 162 -8.14 -8.45 16.27
N LYS A 163 -7.96 -8.83 17.54
CA LYS A 163 -8.44 -10.12 18.05
C LYS A 163 -9.97 -10.21 18.08
N GLU A 164 -10.66 -9.15 18.51
CA GLU A 164 -12.14 -9.07 18.52
C GLU A 164 -12.70 -9.23 17.10
N GLU A 165 -12.13 -8.51 16.13
CA GLU A 165 -12.52 -8.60 14.72
C GLU A 165 -12.21 -9.98 14.14
N ALA A 166 -11.04 -10.55 14.42
CA ALA A 166 -10.68 -11.91 13.99
C ALA A 166 -11.69 -12.97 14.48
N ILE A 167 -12.09 -12.92 15.75
CA ILE A 167 -13.04 -13.88 16.34
C ILE A 167 -14.44 -13.71 15.73
N SER A 168 -14.84 -12.48 15.41
CA SER A 168 -16.15 -12.19 14.82
C SER A 168 -16.25 -12.59 13.34
N GLY A 169 -15.13 -12.56 12.61
CA GLY A 169 -15.05 -12.87 11.18
C GLY A 169 -14.66 -14.31 10.83
N PHE A 170 -14.08 -15.07 11.76
CA PHE A 170 -13.62 -16.45 11.54
C PHE A 170 -14.41 -17.49 12.35
N ASN A 171 -15.46 -18.03 11.75
CA ASN A 171 -15.94 -19.37 12.10
C ASN A 171 -15.17 -20.40 11.26
N GLY A 172 -13.96 -20.81 11.66
CA GLY A 172 -13.45 -22.11 11.16
C GLY A 172 -11.94 -22.33 11.03
N TYR A 173 -11.10 -21.31 10.93
CA TYR A 173 -9.65 -21.52 10.85
C TYR A 173 -8.96 -20.91 12.07
N PRO A 174 -8.44 -21.73 13.01
CA PRO A 174 -7.48 -21.21 13.95
C PRO A 174 -6.27 -20.79 13.11
N CYS A 175 -6.06 -19.49 12.95
CA CYS A 175 -4.76 -19.02 12.52
C CYS A 175 -3.75 -19.70 13.44
N TYR A 176 -2.79 -20.40 12.85
CA TYR A 176 -1.75 -21.12 13.59
C TYR A 176 -0.90 -20.08 14.34
N TYR A 177 -1.39 -19.60 15.48
CA TYR A 177 -0.54 -19.05 16.51
C TYR A 177 0.50 -20.12 16.77
N ASN A 178 1.77 -19.82 16.54
CA ASN A 178 2.79 -20.73 16.98
C ASN A 178 2.96 -20.49 18.48
N PRO A 179 2.33 -21.30 19.37
CA PRO A 179 2.29 -20.99 20.80
C PRO A 179 3.70 -20.89 21.36
N TYR A 180 4.66 -21.62 20.80
CA TYR A 180 6.06 -21.58 21.19
C TYR A 180 6.67 -20.20 20.99
N LYS A 181 6.40 -19.53 19.85
CA LYS A 181 6.92 -18.19 19.58
C LYS A 181 6.40 -17.16 20.59
N ILE A 182 5.15 -17.26 21.03
CA ILE A 182 4.60 -16.36 22.06
C ILE A 182 5.14 -16.73 23.46
N ILE A 183 5.14 -18.01 23.82
CA ILE A 183 5.61 -18.49 25.12
C ILE A 183 7.09 -18.12 25.33
N PHE A 184 7.93 -18.28 24.31
CA PHE A 184 9.35 -17.94 24.39
C PHE A 184 9.62 -16.43 24.37
N ASN A 185 8.61 -15.58 24.20
CA ASN A 185 8.79 -14.14 24.32
C ASN A 185 7.98 -13.54 25.47
N PHE A 186 7.23 -14.36 26.22
CA PHE A 186 6.33 -13.88 27.25
C PHE A 186 7.06 -13.12 28.37
N ASN A 187 6.57 -11.91 28.66
CA ASN A 187 7.00 -11.11 29.79
C ASN A 187 5.82 -10.93 30.76
N PRO A 188 5.84 -11.56 31.95
CA PRO A 188 4.72 -11.51 32.90
C PRO A 188 4.46 -10.12 33.47
N ASN A 189 5.40 -9.18 33.33
CA ASN A 189 5.24 -7.81 33.82
C ASN A 189 4.32 -6.98 32.93
N ILE A 190 4.04 -7.43 31.71
CA ILE A 190 3.13 -6.75 30.78
C ILE A 190 1.80 -7.51 30.75
N ASN A 191 0.78 -6.90 31.36
CA ASN A 191 -0.57 -7.47 31.38
C ASN A 191 -1.36 -7.03 30.13
N MET A 192 -1.60 -7.98 29.22
CA MET A 192 -2.38 -7.77 28.00
C MET A 192 -3.91 -7.72 28.24
N ALA A 193 -4.39 -8.22 29.39
CA ALA A 193 -5.82 -8.28 29.71
C ALA A 193 -6.39 -6.94 30.23
N ASN A 194 -5.54 -6.10 30.82
CA ASN A 194 -5.92 -4.78 31.32
C ASN A 194 -5.46 -3.71 30.31
N TYR A 195 -6.17 -3.58 29.20
CA TYR A 195 -5.95 -2.52 28.22
C TYR A 195 -7.04 -1.46 28.31
N ASN A 196 -6.69 -0.21 28.02
CA ASN A 196 -7.69 0.85 27.91
C ASN A 196 -8.50 0.65 26.61
N ASN A 197 -9.82 0.53 26.74
CA ASN A 197 -10.72 0.45 25.58
C ASN A 197 -10.88 1.79 24.84
N SER A 198 -10.29 2.86 25.38
CA SER A 198 -10.24 4.17 24.73
C SER A 198 -9.30 4.15 23.53
N ILE A 199 -9.56 5.00 22.56
CA ILE A 199 -8.66 5.21 21.42
C ILE A 199 -7.31 5.76 21.92
N PRO A 200 -6.15 5.29 21.39
CA PRO A 200 -4.85 5.85 21.71
C PRO A 200 -4.76 7.34 21.34
N PRO A 201 -4.10 8.20 22.17
CA PRO A 201 -3.99 9.63 21.90
C PRO A 201 -3.44 9.96 20.52
N SER A 202 -2.39 9.27 20.09
CA SER A 202 -1.81 9.43 18.74
C SER A 202 -2.75 9.07 17.58
N LEU A 203 -3.82 8.30 17.82
CA LEU A 203 -4.86 8.05 16.81
C LEU A 203 -6.04 9.02 16.96
N SER A 204 -6.27 9.56 18.16
CA SER A 204 -7.41 10.46 18.47
C SER A 204 -7.39 11.78 17.72
N VAL A 205 -6.21 12.26 17.34
CA VAL A 205 -6.00 13.51 16.57
C VAL A 205 -6.62 13.44 15.16
N GLY A 206 -6.98 12.24 14.69
CA GLY A 206 -7.58 12.05 13.38
C GLY A 206 -6.51 11.92 12.30
N SER A 207 -5.96 13.06 11.88
CA SER A 207 -5.04 13.16 10.75
C SER A 207 -3.56 13.00 11.11
N TYR A 208 -2.81 12.50 10.14
CA TYR A 208 -1.39 12.20 10.23
C TYR A 208 -0.69 12.52 8.91
N SER A 209 0.53 13.03 8.94
CA SER A 209 1.33 13.28 7.73
C SER A 209 2.82 13.25 8.05
N ASP A 210 3.58 12.49 7.27
CA ASP A 210 5.05 12.45 7.26
C ASP A 210 5.58 12.54 5.82
N GLU A 211 6.84 12.20 5.58
CA GLU A 211 7.46 12.33 4.26
C GLU A 211 6.94 11.28 3.27
N GLU A 212 6.46 10.10 3.68
CA GLU A 212 5.97 9.10 2.70
C GLU A 212 4.45 9.10 2.51
N MET A 213 3.67 9.32 3.58
CA MET A 213 2.22 9.15 3.55
C MET A 213 1.45 10.24 4.30
N THR A 214 0.17 10.39 3.95
CA THR A 214 -0.77 11.24 4.68
C THR A 214 -2.08 10.50 4.91
N ILE A 215 -2.64 10.60 6.11
CA ILE A 215 -3.96 10.11 6.47
C ILE A 215 -4.83 11.32 6.81
N MET A 216 -5.89 11.53 6.04
CA MET A 216 -6.90 12.57 6.26
C MET A 216 -8.14 11.94 6.88
N ARG A 217 -8.43 12.30 8.14
CA ARG A 217 -9.58 11.83 8.90
C ARG A 217 -9.92 12.84 10.01
N ASP A 218 -11.19 12.91 10.39
CA ASP A 218 -11.62 13.67 11.57
C ASP A 218 -11.03 13.12 12.88
N GLU A 219 -11.00 13.96 13.91
CA GLU A 219 -10.71 13.57 15.28
C GLU A 219 -11.66 12.43 15.71
N ILE A 220 -11.12 11.48 16.47
CA ILE A 220 -11.86 10.30 16.93
C ILE A 220 -11.68 10.11 18.43
N ASN A 221 -12.77 9.75 19.10
CA ASN A 221 -12.83 9.51 20.54
C ASN A 221 -13.09 8.04 20.86
N THR A 222 -13.58 7.26 19.90
CA THR A 222 -13.93 5.85 20.11
C THR A 222 -13.40 4.95 18.99
N THR A 223 -13.23 3.66 19.30
CA THR A 223 -12.95 2.65 18.26
C THR A 223 -14.06 2.57 17.20
N GLN A 224 -15.31 2.84 17.57
CA GLN A 224 -16.40 2.82 16.60
C GLN A 224 -16.29 3.98 15.60
N GLU A 225 -15.87 5.16 16.06
CA GLU A 225 -15.54 6.31 15.19
C GLU A 225 -14.32 6.01 14.31
N TYR A 226 -13.26 5.37 14.85
CA TYR A 226 -12.11 4.91 14.05
C TYR A 226 -12.54 4.07 12.83
N ILE A 227 -13.51 3.16 13.00
CA ILE A 227 -14.03 2.30 11.93
C ILE A 227 -14.97 3.09 11.00
N ASN A 228 -15.86 3.90 11.57
CA ASN A 228 -16.97 4.50 10.83
C ASN A 228 -16.60 5.76 10.05
N ASN A 229 -15.61 6.52 10.52
CA ASN A 229 -15.29 7.81 9.91
C ASN A 229 -14.68 7.63 8.51
N PRO A 230 -15.05 8.50 7.55
CA PRO A 230 -14.35 8.58 6.28
C PRO A 230 -12.86 8.81 6.50
N THR A 231 -12.02 8.03 5.83
CA THR A 231 -10.56 8.09 5.96
C THR A 231 -9.94 7.99 4.58
N MET A 232 -9.21 9.03 4.16
CA MET A 232 -8.40 9.00 2.94
C MET A 232 -6.94 8.78 3.30
N ILE A 233 -6.29 7.85 2.62
CA ILE A 233 -4.88 7.52 2.79
C ILE A 233 -4.19 7.83 1.47
N ILE A 234 -3.14 8.65 1.51
CA ILE A 234 -2.48 9.19 0.33
C ILE A 234 -1.01 8.78 0.39
N ASN A 235 -0.54 8.08 -0.64
CA ASN A 235 0.88 7.83 -0.87
C ASN A 235 1.47 9.04 -1.58
N HIS A 236 2.63 9.54 -1.19
CA HIS A 236 3.24 10.66 -1.92
C HIS A 236 4.74 10.48 -2.15
N GLU A 237 5.57 10.31 -1.13
CA GLU A 237 7.00 9.99 -1.33
C GLU A 237 7.19 8.47 -1.17
N ASN A 238 7.93 7.86 -2.10
CA ASN A 238 8.65 6.62 -1.85
C ASN A 238 10.14 6.95 -1.96
N SER A 239 10.74 7.28 -0.82
CA SER A 239 12.16 7.69 -0.77
C SER A 239 13.15 6.56 -1.10
N LEU A 240 12.67 5.35 -1.39
CA LEU A 240 13.48 4.20 -1.78
C LEU A 240 12.93 3.49 -3.03
N ALA A 241 13.82 3.22 -4.00
CA ALA A 241 13.54 2.27 -5.07
C ALA A 241 13.88 0.83 -4.62
N LEU A 242 12.88 -0.04 -4.49
CA LEU A 242 13.01 -1.39 -3.93
C LEU A 242 12.30 -2.45 -4.78
N MET A 243 12.68 -3.72 -4.61
CA MET A 243 12.18 -4.85 -5.42
C MET A 243 10.66 -5.13 -5.34
N HIS A 244 9.97 -4.47 -4.42
CA HIS A 244 8.56 -4.71 -4.09
C HIS A 244 7.71 -3.44 -4.21
N GLU A 245 8.29 -2.36 -4.72
CA GLU A 245 7.58 -1.09 -4.93
C GLU A 245 6.59 -1.18 -6.09
N HIS A 246 5.54 -0.38 -5.99
CA HIS A 246 4.61 -0.12 -7.10
C HIS A 246 4.84 1.30 -7.61
N SER A 247 4.44 1.56 -8.85
CA SER A 247 4.38 2.91 -9.43
C SER A 247 3.12 3.65 -8.96
N ASP A 248 2.93 3.70 -7.64
CA ASP A 248 1.72 4.18 -6.96
C ASP A 248 1.92 5.57 -6.32
N GLN A 249 2.95 6.30 -6.75
CA GLN A 249 3.27 7.62 -6.22
C GLN A 249 2.09 8.57 -6.48
N SER A 250 1.71 9.36 -5.47
CA SER A 250 0.47 10.16 -5.43
C SER A 250 -0.84 9.38 -5.40
N SER A 251 -0.82 8.05 -5.37
CA SER A 251 -2.05 7.27 -5.29
C SER A 251 -2.75 7.49 -3.95
N PHE A 252 -4.05 7.21 -3.92
CA PHE A 252 -4.83 7.31 -2.70
C PHE A 252 -5.86 6.20 -2.57
N GLN A 253 -6.25 5.93 -1.33
CA GLN A 253 -7.26 4.96 -0.95
C GLN A 253 -8.33 5.67 -0.11
N LEU A 254 -9.58 5.25 -0.22
CA LEU A 254 -10.69 5.82 0.55
C LEU A 254 -11.40 4.73 1.34
N TYR A 255 -11.53 4.94 2.64
CA TYR A 255 -12.25 4.05 3.55
C TYR A 255 -13.48 4.73 4.15
N TYR A 256 -14.54 3.95 4.35
CA TYR A 256 -15.73 4.36 5.10
C TYR A 256 -16.37 3.12 5.75
N LYS A 257 -16.73 3.19 7.04
CA LYS A 257 -17.24 2.04 7.80
C LYS A 257 -16.33 0.80 7.73
N GLY A 258 -15.01 0.98 7.70
CA GLY A 258 -14.05 -0.12 7.53
C GLY A 258 -14.14 -0.82 6.16
N LYS A 259 -14.76 -0.20 5.15
CA LYS A 259 -14.71 -0.68 3.77
C LYS A 259 -13.85 0.25 2.95
N GLN A 260 -12.95 -0.35 2.18
CA GLN A 260 -12.13 0.36 1.20
C GLN A 260 -12.98 0.53 -0.06
N LEU A 261 -13.44 1.76 -0.27
CA LEU A 261 -14.30 2.14 -1.39
C LEU A 261 -13.45 2.41 -2.64
N LEU A 262 -12.37 3.19 -2.49
CA LEU A 262 -11.31 3.28 -3.50
C LEU A 262 -10.12 2.46 -3.03
N ILE A 263 -9.62 1.61 -3.92
CA ILE A 263 -8.59 0.63 -3.59
C ILE A 263 -7.22 1.01 -4.10
N ASP A 264 -6.22 0.59 -3.35
CA ASP A 264 -4.96 0.18 -3.96
C ASP A 264 -5.05 -1.31 -4.25
N PRO A 265 -4.74 -1.76 -5.47
CA PRO A 265 -5.01 -3.12 -5.90
C PRO A 265 -4.08 -4.14 -5.22
N GLY A 266 -3.01 -3.70 -4.54
CA GLY A 266 -2.11 -4.53 -3.75
C GLY A 266 -1.35 -5.56 -4.57
N TYR A 267 -0.80 -6.56 -3.89
CA TYR A 267 0.25 -7.41 -4.43
C TYR A 267 -0.09 -8.19 -5.74
N GLY A 268 -0.81 -9.30 -5.63
CA GLY A 268 -0.98 -10.23 -6.76
C GLY A 268 -2.09 -11.24 -6.50
N PRO A 269 -2.94 -11.55 -7.47
CA PRO A 269 -4.21 -12.23 -7.23
C PRO A 269 -4.07 -13.68 -6.72
N ALA A 270 -2.97 -14.38 -7.02
CA ALA A 270 -2.86 -15.83 -6.83
C ALA A 270 -1.58 -16.33 -6.14
N LYS A 271 -1.58 -17.60 -5.70
CA LYS A 271 -0.37 -18.33 -5.27
C LYS A 271 0.69 -18.38 -6.38
N ARG A 272 0.25 -18.34 -7.63
CA ARG A 272 1.10 -18.09 -8.79
C ARG A 272 1.45 -16.61 -8.77
N TYR A 273 2.59 -16.33 -8.15
CA TYR A 273 3.16 -15.01 -7.85
C TYR A 273 3.11 -13.96 -8.98
N LYS A 274 2.87 -14.37 -10.23
CA LYS A 274 3.15 -13.54 -11.40
C LYS A 274 1.94 -13.16 -12.27
N ILE A 275 0.79 -13.81 -12.11
CA ILE A 275 -0.41 -13.48 -12.90
C ILE A 275 -0.84 -12.04 -12.57
N ALA A 276 -0.96 -11.19 -13.59
CA ALA A 276 -1.27 -9.76 -13.51
C ALA A 276 -0.35 -8.92 -12.63
N LYS A 277 0.75 -9.49 -12.10
CA LYS A 277 1.59 -8.82 -11.10
C LYS A 277 2.16 -7.53 -11.66
N LYS A 278 2.64 -7.56 -12.90
CA LYS A 278 3.26 -6.37 -13.51
C LYS A 278 2.26 -5.28 -13.85
N TRP A 279 1.03 -5.63 -14.16
CA TRP A 279 -0.03 -4.62 -14.32
C TRP A 279 -0.39 -4.00 -12.97
N LEU A 280 -0.44 -4.81 -11.90
CA LEU A 280 -0.68 -4.34 -10.54
C LEU A 280 0.43 -3.45 -9.98
N GLU A 281 1.69 -3.67 -10.37
CA GLU A 281 2.82 -2.80 -10.03
C GLU A 281 2.81 -1.48 -10.83
N SER A 282 2.10 -1.42 -11.96
CA SER A 282 2.15 -0.29 -12.90
C SER A 282 1.19 0.84 -12.50
N PRO A 283 1.42 2.10 -12.93
CA PRO A 283 0.56 3.21 -12.54
C PRO A 283 -0.88 3.05 -13.04
N TYR A 284 -1.13 2.21 -14.05
CA TYR A 284 -2.47 1.91 -14.56
C TYR A 284 -3.42 1.25 -13.55
N ALA A 285 -2.90 0.69 -12.46
CA ALA A 285 -3.72 0.00 -11.47
C ALA A 285 -4.05 0.86 -10.23
N HIS A 286 -3.55 2.11 -10.15
CA HIS A 286 -3.65 2.97 -8.96
C HIS A 286 -4.48 4.24 -9.22
N ASN A 287 -5.03 4.83 -8.15
CA ASN A 287 -5.82 6.08 -8.21
C ASN A 287 -4.91 7.32 -8.38
N LEU A 288 -4.42 7.59 -9.58
CA LEU A 288 -3.52 8.70 -9.89
C LEU A 288 -3.85 9.34 -11.25
N ILE A 289 -3.04 10.29 -11.72
CA ILE A 289 -3.10 10.77 -13.10
C ILE A 289 -1.95 10.14 -13.88
N THR A 290 -2.24 9.62 -15.08
CA THR A 290 -1.20 9.21 -16.03
C THR A 290 -1.09 10.22 -17.15
N VAL A 291 0.15 10.49 -17.58
CA VAL A 291 0.49 11.36 -18.71
C VAL A 291 0.87 10.46 -19.89
N ASN A 292 0.31 10.74 -21.07
CA ASN A 292 0.51 10.01 -22.32
C ASN A 292 0.42 8.47 -22.17
N PRO A 293 -0.69 7.93 -21.62
CA PRO A 293 -0.79 6.51 -21.31
C PRO A 293 -0.68 5.61 -22.55
N ASP A 294 0.17 4.58 -22.52
CA ASP A 294 0.24 3.54 -23.56
C ASP A 294 -0.88 2.51 -23.38
N ARG A 295 -2.05 2.88 -23.90
CA ARG A 295 -3.29 2.09 -23.82
C ARG A 295 -3.19 0.75 -24.55
N LEU A 296 -2.35 0.65 -25.58
CA LEU A 296 -2.19 -0.59 -26.36
C LEU A 296 -1.37 -1.62 -25.59
N ARG A 297 -0.25 -1.19 -25.01
CA ARG A 297 0.57 -2.06 -24.17
C ARG A 297 -0.12 -2.43 -22.86
N GLU A 298 -0.82 -1.50 -22.23
CA GLU A 298 -1.65 -1.82 -21.04
C GLU A 298 -2.65 -2.95 -21.38
N LYS A 299 -3.36 -2.81 -22.50
CA LYS A 299 -4.30 -3.84 -22.97
C LYS A 299 -3.59 -5.16 -23.25
N ALA A 300 -2.46 -5.14 -23.94
CA ALA A 300 -1.68 -6.35 -24.24
C ALA A 300 -1.19 -7.05 -22.96
N ALA A 301 -0.84 -6.29 -21.93
CA ALA A 301 -0.48 -6.81 -20.61
C ALA A 301 -1.63 -7.59 -19.99
N LEU A 302 -2.80 -6.96 -19.92
CA LEU A 302 -3.99 -7.55 -19.32
C LEU A 302 -4.48 -8.76 -20.11
N ASP A 303 -4.47 -8.69 -21.44
CA ASP A 303 -4.87 -9.80 -22.30
C ASP A 303 -3.97 -11.01 -22.07
N SER A 304 -2.65 -10.85 -22.21
CA SER A 304 -1.71 -11.98 -22.17
C SER A 304 -1.45 -12.55 -20.77
N ASP A 305 -1.40 -11.70 -19.72
CA ASP A 305 -1.01 -12.10 -18.37
C ASP A 305 -2.20 -12.33 -17.43
N TYR A 306 -3.41 -11.92 -17.81
CA TYR A 306 -4.60 -12.10 -16.97
C TYR A 306 -5.75 -12.78 -17.71
N TYR A 307 -6.29 -12.18 -18.77
CA TYR A 307 -7.50 -12.69 -19.42
C TYR A 307 -7.27 -14.02 -20.14
N ASP A 308 -6.21 -14.16 -20.93
CA ASP A 308 -5.87 -15.39 -21.64
C ASP A 308 -5.62 -16.54 -20.64
N ILE A 309 -4.94 -16.25 -19.52
CA ILE A 309 -4.69 -17.23 -18.46
C ILE A 309 -5.99 -17.69 -17.79
N LEU A 310 -6.93 -16.76 -17.53
CA LEU A 310 -8.25 -17.08 -16.98
C LEU A 310 -9.10 -17.93 -17.94
N GLU A 311 -8.92 -17.77 -19.25
CA GLU A 311 -9.62 -18.57 -20.28
C GLU A 311 -9.00 -19.97 -20.47
N ASP A 312 -7.67 -20.06 -20.52
CA ASP A 312 -6.94 -21.29 -20.83
C ASP A 312 -6.91 -22.30 -19.69
N LEU A 313 -6.91 -21.81 -18.45
CA LEU A 313 -6.91 -22.66 -17.28
C LEU A 313 -8.34 -22.76 -16.77
N ASN A 314 -8.86 -24.00 -16.69
CA ASN A 314 -10.07 -24.24 -15.90
C ASN A 314 -9.81 -23.62 -14.53
N VAL A 315 -10.60 -22.61 -14.16
CA VAL A 315 -10.26 -21.63 -13.11
C VAL A 315 -9.77 -22.33 -11.83
N ASP A 316 -10.35 -23.48 -11.50
CA ASP A 316 -9.94 -24.37 -10.41
C ASP A 316 -8.44 -24.72 -10.38
N SER A 317 -7.76 -24.83 -11.53
CA SER A 317 -6.33 -25.18 -11.68
C SER A 317 -5.35 -24.01 -11.44
N ILE A 318 -5.76 -22.76 -11.72
CA ILE A 318 -5.00 -21.55 -11.32
C ILE A 318 -4.91 -21.49 -9.79
N TRP A 319 -6.00 -21.86 -9.13
CA TRP A 319 -6.15 -21.75 -7.68
C TRP A 319 -5.72 -23.02 -6.92
N ALA A 320 -5.64 -24.17 -7.60
CA ALA A 320 -5.21 -25.45 -7.03
C ALA A 320 -3.68 -25.60 -6.84
N GLY A 321 -2.87 -24.66 -7.33
CA GLY A 321 -1.44 -24.60 -7.02
C GLY A 321 -0.58 -25.67 -7.69
N ASP A 322 -0.84 -26.01 -8.96
CA ASP A 322 0.13 -26.79 -9.73
C ASP A 322 1.26 -25.86 -10.19
N ASP A 323 2.43 -26.00 -9.55
CA ASP A 323 3.62 -25.16 -9.73
C ASP A 323 4.42 -25.51 -11.01
N ASN A 324 3.96 -26.46 -11.83
CA ASN A 324 4.72 -27.06 -12.94
C ASN A 324 4.48 -26.43 -14.33
N ILE A 325 3.99 -25.19 -14.43
CA ILE A 325 3.83 -24.55 -15.74
C ILE A 325 4.94 -23.51 -15.95
N ASP A 326 5.93 -23.88 -16.77
CA ASP A 326 6.94 -22.97 -17.32
C ASP A 326 6.25 -22.03 -18.32
N TRP A 327 5.98 -20.79 -17.88
CA TRP A 327 5.50 -19.72 -18.75
C TRP A 327 6.67 -18.86 -19.21
N ASP A 328 6.65 -18.37 -20.44
CA ASP A 328 7.69 -17.50 -20.98
C ASP A 328 7.54 -16.09 -20.38
N TRP A 329 8.61 -15.61 -19.76
CA TRP A 329 8.62 -14.49 -18.82
C TRP A 329 9.07 -13.17 -19.45
N SER A 330 9.18 -13.09 -20.78
CA SER A 330 10.09 -12.13 -21.43
C SER A 330 9.48 -10.81 -21.93
N ASP A 331 8.15 -10.62 -21.89
CA ASP A 331 7.53 -9.56 -22.70
C ASP A 331 6.89 -8.38 -21.95
N PHE A 332 6.98 -8.28 -20.62
CA PHE A 332 6.37 -7.15 -19.89
C PHE A 332 7.19 -6.67 -18.68
N HIS A 333 7.73 -5.46 -18.77
CA HIS A 333 8.44 -4.76 -17.68
C HIS A 333 7.62 -3.56 -17.18
N PRO A 334 7.39 -3.41 -15.86
CA PRO A 334 6.58 -2.32 -15.29
C PRO A 334 7.28 -0.96 -15.46
N ASP A 335 8.62 -0.96 -15.42
CA ASP A 335 9.54 0.16 -15.68
C ASP A 335 9.26 0.87 -17.02
N TRP A 336 8.57 0.20 -17.97
CA TRP A 336 8.17 0.79 -19.27
C TRP A 336 6.95 1.71 -19.19
N TYR A 337 6.30 1.78 -18.04
CA TYR A 337 5.01 2.45 -17.85
C TYR A 337 5.03 3.43 -16.69
N GLU A 338 6.11 3.48 -15.94
CA GLU A 338 6.21 4.34 -14.78
C GLU A 338 6.12 5.81 -15.22
N PRO A 339 5.59 6.69 -14.35
CA PRO A 339 5.68 8.13 -14.53
C PRO A 339 7.13 8.65 -14.61
N VAL A 340 8.11 7.76 -14.50
CA VAL A 340 9.53 8.01 -14.59
C VAL A 340 10.09 7.06 -15.63
N GLY A 341 10.82 7.60 -16.57
CA GLY A 341 11.53 6.77 -17.51
C GLY A 341 12.44 5.73 -16.86
N ASP A 342 12.60 4.57 -17.50
CA ASP A 342 13.74 3.66 -17.30
C ASP A 342 15.00 4.48 -16.99
N HIS A 343 15.41 4.46 -15.72
CA HIS A 343 16.54 5.22 -15.21
C HIS A 343 17.82 4.64 -15.82
N GLY A 344 18.16 5.10 -17.02
CA GLY A 344 19.38 4.77 -17.71
C GLY A 344 20.58 5.03 -16.79
N SER A 345 21.12 3.97 -16.19
CA SER A 345 22.36 3.94 -15.40
C SER A 345 22.71 5.25 -14.67
N ILE A 346 21.84 5.74 -13.77
CA ILE A 346 22.19 6.91 -12.95
C ILE A 346 22.94 6.42 -11.70
N THR A 347 24.24 6.65 -11.73
CA THR A 347 25.06 6.69 -10.52
C THR A 347 24.71 7.95 -9.73
N ASP A 348 24.53 7.79 -8.43
CA ASP A 348 24.39 8.82 -7.38
C ASP A 348 22.97 9.40 -7.16
N ALA A 349 22.24 8.79 -6.20
CA ALA A 349 21.47 9.40 -5.10
C ALA A 349 20.54 10.62 -5.32
N GLU A 350 20.31 11.08 -6.54
CA GLU A 350 19.48 12.26 -6.83
C GLU A 350 18.24 11.81 -7.64
N LEU A 351 17.11 11.75 -6.92
CA LEU A 351 15.71 11.75 -7.40
C LEU A 351 15.27 10.51 -8.20
N LEU A 352 14.97 9.42 -7.48
CA LEU A 352 14.23 8.24 -7.99
C LEU A 352 12.71 8.39 -7.81
N THR A 353 12.24 9.54 -7.33
CA THR A 353 10.83 9.75 -6.98
C THR A 353 10.33 11.00 -7.69
N PRO A 354 9.26 10.92 -8.50
CA PRO A 354 8.71 12.10 -9.14
C PRO A 354 7.82 12.89 -8.16
N CYS A 355 7.38 12.28 -7.05
CA CYS A 355 6.35 12.84 -6.17
C CYS A 355 6.87 13.30 -4.80
N TYR A 356 6.50 14.53 -4.41
CA TYR A 356 6.93 15.19 -3.18
C TYR A 356 5.76 15.80 -2.41
N LYS A 357 5.81 15.71 -1.08
CA LYS A 357 4.92 16.50 -0.23
C LYS A 357 5.35 17.95 -0.16
N ASN A 358 4.50 18.86 -0.64
CA ASN A 358 4.72 20.29 -0.47
C ASN A 358 4.33 20.77 0.93
N TYR A 359 3.10 20.48 1.35
CA TYR A 359 2.61 20.84 2.69
C TYR A 359 1.35 20.06 3.07
N PHE A 360 1.11 20.00 4.38
CA PHE A 360 -0.17 19.61 4.96
C PHE A 360 -0.65 20.70 5.93
N ILE A 361 -1.85 21.22 5.71
CA ILE A 361 -2.46 22.26 6.55
C ILE A 361 -3.83 21.77 7.01
N GLN A 362 -4.15 21.98 8.29
CA GLN A 362 -5.45 21.60 8.84
C GLN A 362 -6.05 22.73 9.68
N ASN A 363 -7.36 22.87 9.58
CA ASN A 363 -8.20 23.62 10.52
C ASN A 363 -9.46 22.79 10.82
N ASN A 364 -10.35 23.31 11.68
CA ASN A 364 -11.54 22.60 12.16
C ASN A 364 -12.59 22.26 11.07
N LYS A 365 -12.38 22.62 9.81
CA LYS A 365 -13.34 22.42 8.71
C LYS A 365 -12.72 21.92 7.42
N ILE A 366 -11.45 22.24 7.20
CA ILE A 366 -10.73 21.91 5.97
C ILE A 366 -9.37 21.37 6.35
N GLN A 367 -9.08 20.19 5.85
CA GLN A 367 -7.74 19.64 5.77
C GLN A 367 -7.29 19.71 4.32
N HIS A 368 -6.03 20.09 4.09
CA HIS A 368 -5.46 20.28 2.76
C HIS A 368 -4.05 19.71 2.71
N LEU A 369 -3.86 18.67 1.89
CA LEU A 369 -2.56 18.19 1.46
C LEU A 369 -2.29 18.67 0.04
N LYS A 370 -1.10 19.22 -0.21
CA LYS A 370 -0.58 19.39 -1.56
C LYS A 370 0.61 18.46 -1.76
N SER A 371 0.51 17.55 -2.72
CA SER A 371 1.63 16.81 -3.27
C SER A 371 1.92 17.31 -4.69
N HIS A 372 3.06 16.92 -5.22
CA HIS A 372 3.57 17.42 -6.48
C HIS A 372 4.32 16.32 -7.20
N ILE A 373 4.04 16.12 -8.48
CA ILE A 373 4.69 15.12 -9.33
C ILE A 373 5.37 15.82 -10.51
N GLU A 374 6.62 15.49 -10.80
CA GLU A 374 7.33 15.94 -12.00
C GLU A 374 7.59 14.76 -12.93
N TYR A 375 7.01 14.81 -14.14
CA TYR A 375 7.25 13.87 -15.22
C TYR A 375 8.29 14.49 -16.15
N ASP A 376 9.48 13.90 -16.17
CA ASP A 376 10.53 14.20 -17.14
C ASP A 376 10.43 13.16 -18.27
N HIS A 377 10.26 13.63 -19.50
CA HIS A 377 10.06 12.78 -20.68
C HIS A 377 11.34 12.57 -21.51
N GLU A 378 12.53 12.52 -20.91
CA GLU A 378 13.78 12.10 -21.59
C GLU A 378 13.84 10.61 -22.02
N GLN A 379 12.70 9.95 -22.29
CA GLN A 379 12.63 8.54 -22.71
C GLN A 379 12.38 8.36 -24.20
N ASP A 380 13.14 7.46 -24.83
CA ASP A 380 12.79 6.88 -26.12
C ASP A 380 11.67 5.83 -25.96
N HIS A 381 10.41 6.23 -25.84
CA HIS A 381 9.29 5.28 -25.91
C HIS A 381 9.07 4.85 -27.37
N TYR A 382 9.75 3.78 -27.81
CA TYR A 382 9.52 3.21 -29.14
C TYR A 382 8.16 2.52 -29.24
N GLU A 383 7.29 2.93 -30.17
CA GLU A 383 6.17 2.08 -30.59
C GLU A 383 6.68 0.68 -31.01
N LEU A 384 5.79 -0.33 -30.93
CA LEU A 384 5.93 -1.60 -31.65
C LEU A 384 6.12 -1.42 -33.19
N ASN A 385 5.98 -0.19 -33.70
CA ASN A 385 6.18 0.23 -35.10
C ASN A 385 7.25 1.33 -35.31
N GLY A 386 8.04 1.69 -34.29
CA GLY A 386 9.24 2.54 -34.47
C GLY A 386 9.00 4.05 -34.68
N GLN A 387 7.89 4.61 -34.21
CA GLN A 387 7.79 6.05 -33.93
C GLN A 387 7.92 6.27 -32.41
N PRO A 388 8.66 7.29 -31.96
CA PRO A 388 8.64 7.67 -30.55
C PRO A 388 7.24 8.21 -30.18
N LEU A 389 6.73 7.85 -29.01
CA LEU A 389 5.54 8.48 -28.40
C LEU A 389 5.80 9.92 -27.94
N ASN A 390 7.05 10.40 -28.04
CA ASN A 390 7.49 11.69 -27.49
C ASN A 390 6.68 12.87 -28.00
N CYS A 391 5.95 13.50 -27.09
CA CYS A 391 6.16 14.92 -26.88
C CYS A 391 7.35 15.09 -25.92
N ASP A 392 8.38 15.82 -26.36
CA ASP A 392 9.47 16.28 -25.49
C ASP A 392 8.90 17.40 -24.58
N ASP A 393 8.04 17.02 -23.64
CA ASP A 393 7.37 17.94 -22.72
C ASP A 393 7.51 17.43 -21.30
N ASP A 394 8.07 18.27 -20.44
CA ASP A 394 8.06 18.03 -19.00
C ASP A 394 6.65 18.36 -18.49
N ILE A 395 6.10 17.51 -17.63
CA ILE A 395 4.77 17.74 -17.04
C ILE A 395 4.87 17.83 -15.53
N LEU A 396 4.28 18.88 -14.98
CA LEU A 396 4.13 19.08 -13.54
C LEU A 396 2.70 18.82 -13.11
N ILE A 397 2.47 17.98 -12.11
CA ILE A 397 1.16 17.74 -11.52
C ILE A 397 1.15 18.16 -10.06
N ASP A 398 0.51 19.29 -9.78
CA ASP A 398 0.23 19.72 -8.42
C ASP A 398 -1.11 19.14 -7.96
N ARG A 399 -1.06 18.08 -7.14
CA ARG A 399 -2.25 17.36 -6.67
C ARG A 399 -2.65 17.85 -5.29
N ASN A 400 -3.88 18.35 -5.17
CA ASN A 400 -4.42 18.95 -3.96
C ASN A 400 -5.57 18.10 -3.43
N TYR A 401 -5.41 17.58 -2.22
CA TYR A 401 -6.43 16.81 -1.52
C TYR A 401 -7.06 17.68 -0.46
N PHE A 402 -8.39 17.78 -0.50
CA PHE A 402 -9.18 18.47 0.51
C PHE A 402 -10.13 17.48 1.16
N MET A 403 -10.22 17.54 2.49
CA MET A 403 -11.33 16.99 3.25
C MET A 403 -12.12 18.17 3.80
N VAL A 404 -13.42 18.22 3.52
CA VAL A 404 -14.28 19.36 3.87
C VAL A 404 -15.44 18.91 4.74
N ASP A 405 -15.63 19.65 5.84
CA ASP A 405 -16.68 19.42 6.86
C ASP A 405 -16.76 17.96 7.33
N ASP A 406 -15.65 17.23 7.28
CA ASP A 406 -15.52 15.82 7.69
C ASP A 406 -16.42 14.83 6.93
N LEU A 407 -16.96 15.25 5.78
CA LEU A 407 -18.00 14.53 5.06
C LEU A 407 -17.58 14.10 3.65
N TYR A 408 -16.84 14.93 2.94
CA TYR A 408 -16.48 14.66 1.55
C TYR A 408 -15.06 15.10 1.22
N PHE A 409 -14.53 14.49 0.16
CA PHE A 409 -13.18 14.73 -0.32
C PHE A 409 -13.21 15.36 -1.71
N ILE A 410 -12.35 16.35 -1.91
CA ILE A 410 -12.10 16.96 -3.22
C ILE A 410 -10.65 16.72 -3.57
N ILE A 411 -10.39 16.16 -4.75
CA ILE A 411 -9.05 16.12 -5.34
C ILE A 411 -9.03 17.10 -6.50
N TYR A 412 -8.11 18.06 -6.46
CA TYR A 412 -7.91 19.04 -7.51
C TYR A 412 -6.47 18.96 -8.01
N ASP A 413 -6.35 18.59 -9.28
CA ASP A 413 -5.07 18.43 -9.96
C ASP A 413 -4.84 19.64 -10.86
N ASP A 414 -3.73 20.35 -10.67
CA ASP A 414 -3.28 21.43 -11.56
C ASP A 414 -2.09 20.92 -12.38
N VAL A 415 -2.34 20.61 -13.65
CA VAL A 415 -1.35 20.03 -14.56
C VAL A 415 -0.74 21.16 -15.40
N THR A 416 0.57 21.33 -15.31
CA THR A 416 1.34 22.30 -16.08
C THR A 416 2.20 21.58 -17.10
N SER A 417 2.06 21.98 -18.37
CA SER A 417 2.93 21.56 -19.46
C SER A 417 3.99 22.64 -19.68
N TYR A 418 5.25 22.24 -19.79
CA TYR A 418 6.37 23.17 -20.01
C TYR A 418 6.53 23.54 -21.50
N ASP A 419 6.05 22.71 -22.42
CA ASP A 419 5.88 22.98 -23.86
C ASP A 419 4.39 23.09 -24.25
N PRO A 420 3.85 24.33 -24.36
CA PRO A 420 2.44 24.57 -24.71
C PRO A 420 2.09 24.26 -26.18
N ASN A 421 3.01 23.66 -26.95
CA ASN A 421 2.74 23.14 -28.29
C ASN A 421 2.69 21.61 -28.33
N SER A 422 3.10 20.95 -27.26
CA SER A 422 3.15 19.50 -27.16
C SER A 422 1.79 18.95 -26.83
N GLN A 423 1.27 18.11 -27.73
CA GLN A 423 -0.02 17.47 -27.58
C GLN A 423 0.10 16.32 -26.57
N ASN A 424 -0.50 16.50 -25.39
CA ASN A 424 -0.51 15.50 -24.33
C ASN A 424 -1.90 14.85 -24.20
N GLU A 425 -1.94 13.55 -23.90
CA GLU A 425 -3.11 12.84 -23.40
C GLU A 425 -2.97 12.65 -21.89
N PHE A 426 -3.92 13.15 -21.10
CA PHE A 426 -3.96 12.94 -19.65
C PHE A 426 -5.10 12.00 -19.31
N CYS A 427 -4.90 11.12 -18.32
CA CYS A 427 -5.94 10.23 -17.80
C CYS A 427 -6.04 10.32 -16.28
N ASN A 428 -7.18 10.80 -15.80
CA ASN A 428 -7.55 10.73 -14.38
C ASN A 428 -8.35 9.44 -14.14
N GLN A 429 -7.89 8.60 -13.22
CA GLN A 429 -8.45 7.27 -13.00
C GLN A 429 -8.79 6.99 -11.53
N LEU A 430 -9.88 6.26 -11.33
CA LEU A 430 -10.34 5.76 -10.03
C LEU A 430 -10.59 4.26 -10.11
N HIS A 431 -10.12 3.53 -9.10
CA HIS A 431 -10.22 2.08 -8.92
C HIS A 431 -11.07 1.79 -7.69
N PHE A 432 -12.18 1.08 -7.89
CA PHE A 432 -13.21 0.85 -6.87
C PHE A 432 -13.10 -0.53 -6.24
N GLY A 433 -13.39 -0.63 -4.94
CA GLY A 433 -13.35 -1.85 -4.14
C GLY A 433 -13.92 -3.11 -4.78
N SER A 434 -13.26 -4.25 -4.50
CA SER A 434 -13.56 -5.52 -5.14
C SER A 434 -14.98 -5.99 -4.85
N ILE A 435 -15.68 -6.42 -5.90
CA ILE A 435 -17.06 -6.89 -5.85
C ILE A 435 -17.05 -8.42 -5.91
N PRO A 436 -17.88 -9.12 -5.11
CA PRO A 436 -18.05 -10.57 -5.28
C PRO A 436 -18.62 -10.85 -6.66
N VAL A 437 -17.91 -11.67 -7.43
CA VAL A 437 -18.40 -12.21 -8.68
C VAL A 437 -19.41 -13.32 -8.38
N ASP A 438 -20.49 -13.40 -9.16
CA ASP A 438 -21.52 -14.43 -8.98
C ASP A 438 -20.98 -15.85 -9.27
N SER A 439 -21.82 -16.87 -9.04
CA SER A 439 -21.44 -18.28 -9.27
C SER A 439 -21.12 -18.61 -10.74
N ASN A 440 -21.42 -17.71 -11.68
CA ASN A 440 -21.14 -17.85 -13.11
C ASN A 440 -19.91 -17.05 -13.56
N GLY A 441 -19.22 -16.34 -12.67
CA GLY A 441 -18.10 -15.50 -13.06
C GLY A 441 -18.51 -14.12 -13.57
N LEU A 442 -19.79 -13.75 -13.49
CA LEU A 442 -20.30 -12.44 -13.90
C LEU A 442 -20.41 -11.53 -12.69
N LEU A 443 -19.96 -10.28 -12.84
CA LEU A 443 -20.18 -9.27 -11.82
C LEU A 443 -21.67 -8.97 -11.71
N ASP A 444 -22.14 -8.55 -10.53
CA ASP A 444 -23.48 -8.00 -10.39
C ASP A 444 -23.54 -6.66 -11.16
N ASP A 445 -23.93 -6.74 -12.44
CA ASP A 445 -24.06 -5.63 -13.38
C ASP A 445 -25.31 -4.78 -13.10
N SER A 446 -26.04 -5.01 -11.99
CA SER A 446 -27.22 -4.20 -11.63
C SER A 446 -26.91 -2.72 -11.31
N LEU A 447 -25.64 -2.31 -11.38
CA LEU A 447 -25.16 -0.92 -11.30
C LEU A 447 -25.06 -0.22 -12.69
N ASP A 448 -25.45 -0.87 -13.78
CA ASP A 448 -25.35 -0.35 -15.16
C ASP A 448 -26.41 0.71 -15.56
N SER A 449 -27.22 1.22 -14.63
CA SER A 449 -28.05 2.38 -14.97
C SER A 449 -27.18 3.62 -15.02
N LEU A 450 -27.11 4.27 -16.19
CA LEU A 450 -26.58 5.59 -16.61
C LEU A 450 -26.17 6.68 -15.60
N ASP A 451 -26.47 6.55 -14.31
CA ASP A 451 -25.98 7.41 -13.24
C ASP A 451 -24.54 7.03 -12.89
N VAL A 452 -23.61 7.65 -13.62
CA VAL A 452 -22.16 7.41 -13.53
C VAL A 452 -21.54 7.76 -12.17
N SER A 453 -22.36 8.24 -11.25
CA SER A 453 -21.97 8.98 -10.06
C SER A 453 -22.11 8.19 -8.76
N ILE A 454 -22.67 6.96 -8.73
CA ILE A 454 -22.91 6.24 -7.47
C ILE A 454 -22.43 4.79 -7.53
N TYR A 455 -21.53 4.43 -6.62
CA TYR A 455 -20.98 3.07 -6.49
C TYR A 455 -21.46 2.44 -5.20
N ARG A 456 -22.05 1.24 -5.28
CA ARG A 456 -22.63 0.52 -4.12
C ARG A 456 -21.70 -0.60 -3.63
N TYR A 457 -21.56 -0.69 -2.31
CA TYR A 457 -20.79 -1.73 -1.63
C TYR A 457 -21.64 -2.40 -0.56
N GLN A 458 -21.53 -3.72 -0.42
CA GLN A 458 -22.22 -4.45 0.63
C GLN A 458 -21.45 -4.36 1.97
N TYR A 459 -22.10 -3.84 3.02
CA TYR A 459 -21.54 -3.74 4.37
C TYR A 459 -22.43 -4.43 5.42
N ARG A 460 -22.05 -5.64 5.86
CA ARG A 460 -22.91 -6.46 6.74
C ARG A 460 -24.29 -6.63 6.08
N ASN A 461 -25.36 -6.21 6.74
CA ASN A 461 -26.72 -6.28 6.19
C ASN A 461 -27.15 -5.03 5.41
N ASP A 462 -26.36 -3.95 5.45
CA ASP A 462 -26.73 -2.65 4.91
C ASP A 462 -25.78 -2.24 3.76
N PRO A 463 -26.27 -1.60 2.69
CA PRO A 463 -25.39 -1.05 1.66
C PRO A 463 -24.71 0.24 2.14
N ILE A 464 -23.53 0.51 1.61
CA ILE A 464 -22.88 1.82 1.64
C ILE A 464 -22.60 2.25 0.20
N TYR A 465 -22.50 3.54 -0.02
CA TYR A 465 -22.39 4.15 -1.34
C TYR A 465 -21.19 5.09 -1.38
N LEU A 466 -20.54 5.19 -2.55
CA LEU A 466 -19.60 6.24 -2.86
C LEU A 466 -20.18 7.05 -4.01
N HIS A 467 -20.49 8.32 -3.75
CA HIS A 467 -20.85 9.27 -4.78
C HIS A 467 -19.58 9.87 -5.38
N VAL A 468 -19.46 9.87 -6.70
CA VAL A 468 -18.26 10.22 -7.46
C VAL A 468 -18.64 11.22 -8.54
N SER A 469 -17.82 12.24 -8.70
CA SER A 469 -17.81 13.05 -9.92
C SER A 469 -16.38 13.33 -10.35
N LEU A 470 -16.14 13.22 -11.66
CA LEU A 470 -14.88 13.55 -12.31
C LEU A 470 -15.13 14.69 -13.30
N GLY A 471 -14.28 15.70 -13.27
CA GLY A 471 -14.34 16.86 -14.15
C GLY A 471 -12.97 17.21 -14.69
N SER A 472 -12.96 17.84 -15.87
CA SER A 472 -11.77 18.39 -16.51
C SER A 472 -12.05 19.82 -16.99
N GLN A 473 -10.99 20.61 -17.13
CA GLN A 473 -11.09 21.96 -17.69
C GLN A 473 -11.33 21.89 -19.19
N ASN A 474 -10.60 21.03 -19.89
CA ASN A 474 -10.77 20.83 -21.32
C ASN A 474 -11.84 19.77 -21.61
N MET A 475 -12.25 19.70 -22.87
CA MET A 475 -13.21 18.69 -23.33
C MET A 475 -12.59 17.30 -23.22
N PHE A 476 -13.27 16.37 -22.56
CA PHE A 476 -12.81 14.98 -22.50
C PHE A 476 -12.82 14.35 -23.90
N SER A 477 -11.72 13.70 -24.27
CA SER A 477 -11.59 12.96 -25.52
C SER A 477 -12.34 11.63 -25.44
N SER A 478 -12.30 10.99 -24.27
CA SER A 478 -13.02 9.74 -24.03
C SER A 478 -13.26 9.49 -22.54
N TYR A 479 -14.18 8.57 -22.29
CA TYR A 479 -14.55 8.11 -20.96
C TYR A 479 -14.62 6.58 -21.00
N SER A 480 -13.93 5.92 -20.08
CA SER A 480 -13.80 4.46 -20.07
C SER A 480 -14.20 3.88 -18.72
N ARG A 481 -14.80 2.69 -18.79
CA ARG A 481 -15.17 1.86 -17.66
C ARG A 481 -14.79 0.45 -17.99
N ARG A 482 -13.98 -0.16 -17.14
CA ARG A 482 -13.65 -1.57 -17.22
C ARG A 482 -14.09 -2.24 -15.94
N THR A 483 -14.62 -3.43 -16.14
CA THR A 483 -14.93 -4.38 -15.09
C THR A 483 -13.96 -5.54 -15.20
N HIS A 484 -14.00 -6.45 -14.23
CA HIS A 484 -13.16 -7.64 -14.23
C HIS A 484 -11.65 -7.38 -14.17
N LEU A 485 -11.22 -6.26 -13.57
CA LEU A 485 -9.80 -5.95 -13.44
C LEU A 485 -9.14 -6.80 -12.33
N PRO A 486 -7.86 -7.19 -12.50
CA PRO A 486 -7.10 -7.98 -11.52
C PRO A 486 -7.07 -7.31 -10.15
N SER A 487 -7.19 -8.07 -9.06
CA SER A 487 -7.03 -7.52 -7.71
C SER A 487 -6.08 -8.39 -6.88
N GLY A 488 -4.98 -7.79 -6.43
CA GLY A 488 -4.01 -8.40 -5.52
C GLY A 488 -4.33 -8.22 -4.03
N ILE A 489 -5.50 -7.66 -3.70
CA ILE A 489 -5.91 -7.30 -2.34
C ILE A 489 -6.00 -8.53 -1.43
N LEU A 490 -6.48 -9.68 -1.92
CA LEU A 490 -6.64 -10.88 -1.09
C LEU A 490 -5.78 -12.02 -1.62
N LYS A 491 -4.95 -12.62 -0.75
CA LYS A 491 -4.28 -13.89 -1.08
C LYS A 491 -5.26 -15.03 -0.93
N THR A 492 -5.71 -15.58 -2.04
CA THR A 492 -6.67 -16.68 -2.04
C THR A 492 -6.01 -18.00 -1.62
N SER A 493 -6.42 -18.55 -0.47
CA SER A 493 -6.45 -20.01 -0.24
C SER A 493 -7.86 -20.58 -0.29
N ASP A 494 -8.88 -19.72 -0.22
CA ASP A 494 -10.26 -20.10 -0.03
C ASP A 494 -11.04 -19.80 -1.31
N TYR A 495 -11.72 -20.84 -1.81
CA TYR A 495 -12.55 -20.90 -3.02
C TYR A 495 -13.71 -19.88 -3.08
N GLU A 496 -13.88 -19.01 -2.08
CA GLU A 496 -15.05 -18.14 -1.96
C GLU A 496 -14.77 -16.71 -2.45
N ALA A 497 -15.29 -16.47 -3.66
CA ALA A 497 -15.33 -15.23 -4.44
C ALA A 497 -14.06 -14.89 -5.22
N ARG A 498 -14.13 -15.14 -6.54
CA ARG A 498 -13.42 -14.32 -7.53
C ARG A 498 -13.80 -12.88 -7.21
N ARG A 499 -12.83 -12.07 -6.80
CA ARG A 499 -13.07 -10.66 -6.46
C ARG A 499 -12.26 -9.83 -7.42
N GLU A 500 -12.96 -9.23 -8.34
CA GLU A 500 -12.39 -8.29 -9.29
C GLU A 500 -12.80 -6.88 -8.89
N HIS A 501 -12.08 -5.91 -9.43
CA HIS A 501 -12.35 -4.52 -9.20
C HIS A 501 -12.77 -3.84 -10.50
N ARG A 502 -13.27 -2.60 -10.37
CA ARG A 502 -13.74 -1.79 -11.51
C ARG A 502 -12.94 -0.51 -11.55
N ASP A 503 -12.74 0.04 -12.74
CA ASP A 503 -12.18 1.37 -12.90
C ASP A 503 -13.18 2.37 -13.48
N LEU A 504 -12.82 3.63 -13.33
CA LEU A 504 -13.41 4.76 -14.00
C LEU A 504 -12.28 5.66 -14.49
N ARG A 505 -12.24 5.94 -15.79
CA ARG A 505 -11.20 6.76 -16.40
C ARG A 505 -11.76 7.89 -17.25
N LEU A 506 -11.20 9.07 -17.09
CA LEU A 506 -11.50 10.26 -17.87
C LEU A 506 -10.23 10.69 -18.62
N PHE A 507 -10.30 10.74 -19.94
CA PHE A 507 -9.19 11.12 -20.81
C PHE A 507 -9.41 12.52 -21.39
N THR A 508 -8.34 13.31 -21.44
CA THR A 508 -8.32 14.64 -22.07
C THR A 508 -7.10 14.77 -22.95
N GLU A 509 -7.27 15.34 -24.13
CA GLU A 509 -6.18 15.63 -25.05
C GLU A 509 -6.06 17.15 -25.20
N THR A 510 -4.90 17.72 -24.84
CA THR A 510 -4.65 19.16 -24.92
C THR A 510 -3.18 19.48 -25.19
N PRO A 511 -2.87 20.54 -25.96
CA PRO A 511 -1.49 20.97 -26.19
C PRO A 511 -0.86 21.75 -25.03
N GLY A 512 -1.49 21.80 -23.84
CA GLY A 512 -0.98 22.60 -22.72
C GLY A 512 -1.62 22.20 -21.40
N ASN A 513 -1.72 23.15 -20.47
CA ASN A 513 -2.21 22.88 -19.12
C ASN A 513 -3.61 22.23 -19.09
N GLU A 514 -3.82 21.41 -18.07
CA GLU A 514 -5.08 20.75 -17.75
C GLU A 514 -5.39 20.90 -16.26
N LYS A 515 -6.66 20.83 -15.90
CA LYS A 515 -7.08 20.76 -14.50
C LYS A 515 -8.12 19.68 -14.35
N PHE A 516 -7.91 18.80 -13.38
CA PHE A 516 -8.92 17.84 -12.99
C PHE A 516 -9.52 18.23 -11.65
N LEU A 517 -10.81 17.96 -11.53
CA LEU A 517 -11.50 17.99 -10.26
C LEU A 517 -12.12 16.61 -10.05
N THR A 518 -12.09 16.14 -8.82
CA THR A 518 -12.71 14.88 -8.39
C THR A 518 -13.42 15.13 -7.08
N LEU A 519 -14.69 14.76 -6.99
CA LEU A 519 -15.49 14.83 -5.76
C LEU A 519 -15.89 13.43 -5.33
N LEU A 520 -15.65 13.12 -4.05
CA LEU A 520 -15.94 11.81 -3.44
C LEU A 520 -16.77 12.01 -2.17
N ILE A 521 -17.97 11.46 -2.13
CA ILE A 521 -18.88 11.54 -0.98
C ILE A 521 -19.27 10.12 -0.55
N PRO A 522 -18.62 9.54 0.48
CA PRO A 522 -19.09 8.29 1.08
C PRO A 522 -20.43 8.52 1.79
N SER A 523 -21.39 7.59 1.64
CA SER A 523 -22.77 7.76 2.12
C SER A 523 -23.43 6.42 2.47
N GLU A 524 -24.48 6.49 3.28
CA GLU A 524 -25.41 5.38 3.55
C GLU A 524 -26.68 5.48 2.68
N SER A 525 -26.81 6.56 1.92
CA SER A 525 -27.93 6.85 1.04
C SER A 525 -27.56 6.61 -0.42
N ASP A 526 -28.49 6.02 -1.16
CA ASP A 526 -28.44 5.89 -2.62
C ASP A 526 -28.87 7.17 -3.35
N SER A 527 -29.36 8.18 -2.63
CA SER A 527 -29.74 9.46 -3.22
C SER A 527 -28.50 10.30 -3.50
N SER A 528 -28.29 10.71 -4.76
CA SER A 528 -27.14 11.53 -5.15
C SER A 528 -27.08 12.81 -4.33
N ALA A 529 -25.95 13.01 -3.62
CA ALA A 529 -25.63 14.30 -2.99
C ALA A 529 -25.09 15.33 -3.99
N ILE A 530 -24.80 14.91 -5.23
CA ILE A 530 -24.26 15.75 -6.31
C ILE A 530 -25.43 16.13 -7.22
N GLU A 531 -25.78 17.41 -7.24
CA GLU A 531 -26.93 17.92 -8.01
C GLU A 531 -26.61 18.09 -9.50
N TYR A 532 -25.42 18.64 -9.79
CA TYR A 532 -24.98 18.90 -11.15
C TYR A 532 -23.46 18.96 -11.26
N VAL A 533 -22.98 18.66 -12.46
CA VAL A 533 -21.60 18.87 -12.89
C VAL A 533 -21.62 19.96 -13.96
N GLU A 534 -20.92 21.06 -13.73
CA GLU A 534 -20.79 22.10 -14.75
C GLU A 534 -19.66 21.72 -15.70
N ASN A 535 -20.02 21.14 -16.85
CA ASN A 535 -19.08 20.93 -17.95
C ASN A 535 -18.36 22.26 -18.29
N TYR A 536 -17.04 22.22 -18.47
CA TYR A 536 -16.19 23.37 -18.83
C TYR A 536 -15.98 24.43 -17.73
N SER A 537 -16.12 24.08 -16.45
CA SER A 537 -16.02 25.06 -15.36
C SER A 537 -15.10 24.66 -14.20
N ASN A 538 -14.63 23.41 -14.13
CA ASN A 538 -14.01 22.83 -12.92
C ASN A 538 -14.90 23.01 -11.67
N GLY A 539 -16.22 22.86 -11.80
CA GLY A 539 -17.20 23.12 -10.75
C GLY A 539 -18.26 22.03 -10.61
N TYR A 540 -18.69 21.81 -9.36
CA TYR A 540 -19.81 20.94 -9.00
C TYR A 540 -20.80 21.66 -8.08
N GLY A 541 -22.08 21.31 -8.18
CA GLY A 541 -23.09 21.62 -7.16
C GLY A 541 -23.28 20.43 -6.21
N VAL A 542 -23.13 20.67 -4.91
CA VAL A 542 -23.37 19.68 -3.84
C VAL A 542 -24.54 20.18 -2.98
N ASN A 543 -25.46 19.27 -2.63
CA ASN A 543 -26.68 19.56 -1.88
C ASN A 543 -26.47 19.67 -0.37
#